data_AF-A0A1S2Q9N3-F1
#
_entry.id   AF-A0A1S2Q9N3-F1
#
_cell.length_a   1.000
_cell.length_b   1.000
_cell.length_c   1.000
_cell.angle_alpha   90.00
_cell.angle_beta   90.00
_cell.angle_gamma   90.00
#
_symmetry.space_group_name_H-M   'P 1'
#
loop_
_entity.id
_entity.type
_entity.pdbx_description
1 polymer ?
#
loop_
_entity_poly.entity_id
_entity_poly.type
_entity_poly.pdbx_seq_one_letter_code
_entity_poly.pdbx_strand_id
1 'polypeptide(L)'
;MSDNEIPAVEPAEDKLVDEVVQRLLDRADASGAALLGDGGLLTEVTRAVLERALDAEMTDHLGSGALPGYGHSRGGADERDRARRSRGRAT
;
A
#
# COMPACT_ATOMS: atom_id res chain seq x y z
N MET A 1 -32.05 44.33 18.48
CA MET A 1 -31.99 42.88 18.78
C MET A 1 -32.14 42.16 17.46
N SER A 2 -31.01 41.81 16.84
CA SER A 2 -30.96 40.89 15.73
C SER A 2 -29.92 39.88 16.16
N ASP A 3 -30.40 38.78 16.71
CA ASP A 3 -29.58 37.61 17.02
C ASP A 3 -29.05 37.10 15.69
N ASN A 4 -27.77 37.42 15.43
CA ASN A 4 -27.03 36.85 14.32
C ASN A 4 -26.59 35.44 14.75
N GLU A 5 -27.53 34.50 14.65
CA GLU A 5 -27.25 33.08 14.82
C GLU A 5 -26.33 32.65 13.68
N ILE A 6 -25.03 32.57 13.99
CA ILE A 6 -24.07 31.90 13.11
C ILE A 6 -24.53 30.44 13.12
N PRO A 7 -24.91 29.85 11.96
CA PRO A 7 -25.26 28.44 11.94
C PRO A 7 -24.04 27.68 12.44
N ALA A 8 -24.22 26.86 13.47
CA ALA A 8 -23.19 25.98 13.97
C ALA A 8 -22.72 25.11 12.80
N VAL A 9 -21.58 25.47 12.21
CA VAL A 9 -20.89 24.65 11.24
C VAL A 9 -20.29 23.52 12.08
N GLU A 10 -21.09 22.49 12.35
CA GLU A 10 -20.57 21.21 12.81
C GLU A 10 -19.42 20.85 11.85
N PRO A 11 -18.18 20.73 12.34
CA PRO A 11 -17.04 20.57 11.46
C PRO A 11 -17.28 19.33 10.61
N ALA A 12 -17.11 19.44 9.30
CA ALA A 12 -17.40 18.36 8.35
C ALA A 12 -16.67 17.03 8.70
N GLU A 13 -15.58 17.13 9.46
CA GLU A 13 -14.82 16.01 10.00
C GLU A 13 -15.65 15.16 10.98
N ASP A 14 -16.47 15.77 11.86
CA ASP A 14 -17.28 15.03 12.84
C ASP A 14 -18.39 14.21 12.16
N LYS A 15 -18.99 14.74 11.09
CA LYS A 15 -20.01 13.99 10.32
C LYS A 15 -19.44 12.75 9.63
N LEU A 16 -18.21 12.85 9.11
CA LEU A 16 -17.55 11.71 8.49
C LEU A 16 -17.20 10.64 9.53
N VAL A 17 -16.76 11.05 10.72
CA VAL A 17 -16.51 10.14 11.85
C VAL A 17 -17.80 9.42 12.24
N ASP A 18 -18.90 10.15 12.40
CA ASP A 18 -20.20 9.57 12.73
C ASP A 18 -20.68 8.55 11.68
N GLU A 19 -20.54 8.87 10.39
CA GLU A 19 -20.87 7.94 9.32
C GLU A 19 -20.05 6.65 9.37
N VAL A 20 -18.75 6.76 9.67
CA VAL A 20 -17.86 5.59 9.79
C VAL A 20 -18.26 4.75 11.00
N VAL A 21 -18.56 5.38 12.14
CA VAL A 21 -19.01 4.68 13.35
C VAL A 21 -20.30 3.92 13.09
N GLN A 22 -21.29 4.56 12.45
CA GLN A 22 -22.55 3.90 12.11
C GLN A 22 -22.34 2.68 11.21
N ARG A 23 -21.51 2.80 10.15
CA ARG A 23 -21.22 1.66 9.27
C ARG A 23 -20.54 0.49 9.99
N LEU A 24 -19.68 0.77 10.98
CA LEU A 24 -19.04 -0.27 11.79
C LEU A 24 -20.05 -0.99 12.67
N LEU A 25 -20.97 -0.25 13.30
CA LEU A 25 -22.06 -0.82 14.11
C LEU A 25 -22.99 -1.68 13.24
N ASP A 26 -23.47 -1.15 12.12
CA ASP A 26 -24.34 -1.88 11.18
C ASP A 26 -23.67 -3.17 10.70
N ARG A 27 -22.36 -3.13 10.42
CA ARG A 27 -21.62 -4.30 9.97
C ARG A 27 -21.44 -5.33 11.09
N ALA A 28 -21.15 -4.90 12.32
CA ALA A 28 -21.06 -5.78 13.47
C ALA A 28 -22.39 -6.50 13.70
N ASP A 29 -23.50 -5.77 13.67
CA ASP A 29 -24.85 -6.32 13.83
C ASP A 29 -25.21 -7.31 12.70
N ALA A 30 -24.98 -6.92 11.44
CA ALA A 30 -25.31 -7.77 10.29
C ALA A 30 -24.47 -9.05 10.21
N SER A 31 -23.22 -9.01 10.70
CA SER A 31 -22.32 -10.17 10.69
C SER A 31 -22.37 -11.01 11.98
N GLY A 32 -23.00 -10.49 13.04
CA GLY A 32 -22.93 -11.07 14.38
C GLY A 32 -21.52 -11.07 14.98
N ALA A 33 -20.58 -10.34 14.38
CA ALA A 33 -19.21 -10.24 14.85
C ALA A 33 -19.12 -9.27 16.04
N ALA A 34 -18.23 -9.55 16.99
CA ALA A 34 -17.93 -8.61 18.04
C ALA A 34 -17.32 -7.34 17.43
N LEU A 35 -17.80 -6.16 17.83
CA LEU A 35 -17.22 -4.89 17.38
C LEU A 35 -15.80 -4.70 17.95
N LEU A 36 -15.63 -5.03 19.23
CA LEU A 36 -14.40 -4.86 20.00
C LEU A 36 -13.82 -6.21 20.44
N GLY A 37 -12.58 -6.18 20.92
CA GLY A 37 -11.86 -7.36 21.42
C GLY A 37 -10.97 -8.02 20.37
N ASP A 38 -10.26 -9.05 20.80
CA ASP A 38 -9.38 -9.84 19.93
C ASP A 38 -10.20 -10.50 18.82
N GLY A 39 -9.82 -10.24 17.56
CA GLY A 39 -10.58 -10.67 16.39
C GLY A 39 -11.90 -9.91 16.16
N GLY A 40 -12.15 -8.83 16.90
CA GLY A 40 -13.29 -7.94 16.67
C GLY A 40 -13.14 -7.12 15.39
N LEU A 41 -14.27 -6.61 14.88
CA LEU A 41 -14.32 -5.87 13.62
C LEU A 41 -13.41 -4.63 13.62
N LEU A 42 -13.38 -3.87 14.73
CA LEU A 42 -12.52 -2.70 14.83
C LEU A 42 -11.04 -3.09 14.76
N THR A 43 -10.65 -4.21 15.35
CA THR A 43 -9.29 -4.76 15.29
C THR A 43 -8.88 -5.07 13.86
N GLU A 44 -9.76 -5.71 13.09
CA GLU A 44 -9.52 -5.99 11.66
C GLU A 44 -9.42 -4.71 10.82
N VAL A 45 -10.27 -3.71 11.10
CA VAL A 45 -10.22 -2.42 10.42
C VAL A 45 -8.92 -1.68 10.72
N THR A 46 -8.50 -1.62 11.99
CA THR A 46 -7.21 -1.01 12.37
C THR A 46 -6.05 -1.70 11.68
N ARG A 47 -6.03 -3.03 11.67
CA ARG A 47 -5.02 -3.81 10.94
C ARG A 47 -5.00 -3.46 9.45
N ALA A 48 -6.17 -3.46 8.82
CA ALA A 48 -6.34 -3.15 7.41
C ALA A 48 -5.85 -1.72 7.05
N VAL A 49 -6.08 -0.74 7.94
CA VAL A 49 -5.57 0.63 7.77
C VAL A 49 -4.05 0.65 7.88
N LEU A 50 -3.47 -0.01 8.88
CA LEU A 50 -2.01 -0.06 9.06
C LEU A 50 -1.30 -0.73 7.88
N GLU A 51 -1.84 -1.84 7.37
CA GLU A 51 -1.30 -2.53 6.19
C GLU A 51 -1.34 -1.62 4.94
N ARG A 52 -2.44 -0.91 4.71
CA ARG A 52 -2.57 0.02 3.57
C ARG A 52 -1.68 1.24 3.69
N ALA A 53 -1.54 1.80 4.91
CA ALA A 53 -0.64 2.89 5.17
C ALA A 53 0.81 2.46 4.89
N LEU A 54 1.20 1.26 5.34
CA LEU A 54 2.51 0.69 5.05
C LEU A 54 2.72 0.48 3.54
N ASP A 55 1.74 -0.05 2.81
CA ASP A 55 1.83 -0.25 1.36
C ASP A 55 1.99 1.08 0.60
N ALA A 56 1.28 2.12 1.03
CA ALA A 56 1.43 3.47 0.48
C ALA A 56 2.85 4.02 0.73
N GLU A 57 3.37 3.90 1.96
CA GLU A 57 4.74 4.31 2.30
C GLU A 57 5.80 3.52 1.51
N MET A 58 5.58 2.21 1.28
CA MET A 58 6.49 1.41 0.47
C MET A 58 6.56 1.86 -0.99
N THR A 59 5.47 2.42 -1.51
CA THR A 59 5.38 2.91 -2.90
C THR A 59 5.87 4.36 -3.01
N ASP A 60 5.47 5.22 -2.07
CA ASP A 60 5.72 6.67 -2.16
C ASP A 60 7.05 7.09 -1.56
N HIS A 61 7.51 6.41 -0.49
CA HIS A 61 8.70 6.79 0.26
C HIS A 61 9.81 5.74 0.28
N LEU A 62 9.50 4.46 0.05
CA LEU A 62 10.50 3.38 -0.04
C LEU A 62 10.64 2.74 -1.45
N GLY A 63 9.92 3.21 -2.47
CA GLY A 63 9.89 2.56 -3.78
C GLY A 63 9.71 3.51 -4.97
N SER A 64 10.77 4.20 -5.42
CA SER A 64 11.45 3.74 -6.65
C SER A 64 12.90 4.22 -6.70
N GLY A 65 13.71 3.72 -5.76
CA GLY A 65 15.17 3.68 -5.88
C GLY A 65 15.66 2.46 -6.69
N ALA A 66 14.96 2.05 -7.74
CA ALA A 66 15.60 1.26 -8.78
C ALA A 66 16.55 2.21 -9.52
N LEU A 67 17.76 2.38 -8.98
CA LEU A 67 18.87 2.96 -9.74
C LEU A 67 18.95 2.17 -11.06
N PRO A 68 18.90 2.81 -12.24
CA PRO A 68 19.30 2.16 -13.47
C PRO A 68 20.81 1.90 -13.36
N GLY A 69 21.20 0.77 -12.77
CA GLY A 69 22.62 0.51 -12.53
C GLY A 69 22.99 -0.55 -11.50
N TYR A 70 22.06 -1.12 -10.72
CA TYR A 70 22.43 -2.27 -9.88
C TYR A 70 22.46 -3.55 -10.72
N GLY A 71 23.69 -3.84 -11.17
CA GLY A 71 24.05 -4.91 -12.07
C GLY A 71 23.57 -6.27 -11.59
N HIS A 72 22.91 -6.98 -12.50
CA HIS A 72 22.72 -8.40 -12.37
C HIS A 72 24.08 -9.06 -12.58
N SER A 73 24.71 -9.47 -11.48
CA SER A 73 25.82 -10.41 -11.47
C SER A 73 25.38 -11.71 -12.14
N ARG A 74 25.54 -11.80 -13.46
CA ARG A 74 25.66 -13.10 -14.14
C ARG A 74 27.11 -13.53 -14.00
N GLY A 75 27.37 -14.21 -12.89
CA GLY A 75 28.56 -15.04 -12.78
C GLY A 75 28.49 -16.21 -13.78
N GLY A 76 29.64 -16.52 -14.37
CA GLY A 76 29.95 -17.86 -14.88
C GLY A 76 29.68 -18.14 -16.34
N ALA A 77 30.58 -17.71 -17.23
CA ALA A 77 31.00 -18.54 -18.36
C ALA A 77 32.47 -18.24 -18.65
N ASP A 78 33.32 -19.05 -18.03
CA ASP A 78 34.72 -19.29 -18.34
C ASP A 78 34.98 -19.33 -19.86
N GLU A 79 35.93 -18.51 -20.30
CA GLU A 79 37.19 -18.98 -20.89
C GLU A 79 37.09 -20.12 -21.94
N ARG A 80 37.45 -19.77 -23.19
CA ARG A 80 37.90 -20.62 -24.34
C ARG A 80 36.85 -21.09 -25.36
N ASP A 81 36.63 -20.28 -26.39
CA ASP A 81 36.64 -20.82 -27.78
C ASP A 81 36.91 -19.78 -28.88
N ARG A 82 37.95 -18.94 -28.71
CA ARG A 82 38.51 -18.14 -29.83
C ARG A 82 39.69 -18.88 -30.47
N ALA A 83 39.49 -20.12 -30.88
CA ALA A 83 40.51 -20.87 -31.59
C ALA A 83 39.91 -21.83 -32.61
N ARG A 84 39.08 -21.37 -33.58
CA ARG A 84 38.72 -22.21 -34.76
C ARG A 84 37.98 -21.58 -35.94
N ARG A 85 38.03 -20.26 -36.21
CA ARG A 85 37.41 -19.70 -37.43
C ARG A 85 38.23 -18.59 -38.09
N SER A 86 39.41 -18.93 -38.60
CA SER A 86 40.10 -18.11 -39.61
C SER A 86 40.86 -18.95 -40.66
N ARG A 87 40.46 -20.21 -40.88
CA ARG A 87 40.89 -20.98 -42.05
C ARG A 87 39.69 -21.30 -42.94
N GLY A 88 39.70 -20.78 -44.16
CA GLY A 88 38.85 -21.25 -45.25
C GLY A 88 37.76 -20.27 -45.68
N ARG A 89 38.12 -19.20 -46.39
CA ARG A 89 37.28 -18.73 -47.49
C ARG A 89 38.16 -18.58 -48.72
N ALA A 90 37.77 -19.34 -49.74
CA ALA A 90 38.37 -19.46 -51.04
C ALA A 90 38.38 -18.15 -51.82
N THR A 91 39.48 -17.91 -52.53
CA THR A 91 39.54 -17.66 -53.98
C THR A 91 40.82 -18.28 -54.50
#